data_AF-A0AAD6H8X6-F1
#
_entry.id   AF-A0AAD6H8X6-F1
#
_cell.length_a   1.000
_cell.length_b   1.000
_cell.length_c   1.000
_cell.angle_alpha   90.00
_cell.angle_beta   90.00
_cell.angle_gamma   90.00
#
_symmetry.space_group_name_H-M   'P 1'
#
loop_
_entity.id
_entity.type
_entity.pdbx_description
1 polymer ?
#
loop_
_entity_poly.entity_id
_entity_poly.type
_entity_poly.pdbx_seq_one_letter_code
_entity_poly.pdbx_strand_id
1 'polypeptide(L)'
;MASLRFVRSVWESFRATSGLEPRLLNNLRVTAARPGVVNFELDIQKEHTNRLNILHGGTIASMVDLGGSLAVASRGLFSTGVSTDLNVTYLNSGGKVGDRILAVFGKTLAFTNIKFTDPNGHVVARGSHTKYVTYPISENKPLMSLRYVTQAWKDPNNIVEEINKLRDQ
;
A
#
# COMPACT_ATOMS: atom_id res chain seq x y z
N MET A 1 -4.11 10.32 14.33
CA MET A 1 -3.52 11.38 13.48
C MET A 1 -2.08 11.09 13.04
N ALA A 2 -1.20 10.57 13.92
CA ALA A 2 0.19 10.26 13.57
C ALA A 2 0.34 9.26 12.40
N SER A 3 -0.35 8.11 12.43
CA SER A 3 -0.29 7.12 11.34
C SER A 3 -0.69 7.69 9.97
N LEU A 4 -1.72 8.54 9.89
CA LEU A 4 -2.13 9.15 8.62
C LEU A 4 -1.07 10.11 8.07
N ARG A 5 -0.49 10.96 8.93
CA ARG A 5 0.60 11.86 8.51
C ARG A 5 1.80 11.06 8.00
N PHE A 6 2.19 10.01 8.73
CA PHE A 6 3.33 9.18 8.37
C PHE A 6 3.11 8.36 7.10
N VAL A 7 1.94 7.75 6.94
CA VAL A 7 1.62 7.04 5.69
C VAL A 7 1.63 8.00 4.50
N ARG A 8 1.15 9.24 4.68
CA ARG A 8 1.24 10.27 3.65
C ARG A 8 2.68 10.66 3.33
N SER A 9 3.57 10.81 4.32
CA SER A 9 4.99 11.10 4.03
C SER A 9 5.68 9.97 3.28
N VAL A 10 5.35 8.70 3.61
CA VAL A 10 5.86 7.54 2.85
C VAL A 10 5.30 7.53 1.43
N TRP A 11 4.01 7.84 1.25
CA TRP A 11 3.39 7.99 -0.08
C TRP A 11 4.08 9.07 -0.92
N GLU A 12 4.35 10.25 -0.34
CA GLU A 12 5.09 11.30 -1.05
C GLU A 12 6.51 10.87 -1.42
N SER A 13 7.17 10.06 -0.60
CA SER A 13 8.47 9.48 -0.95
C SER A 13 8.38 8.53 -2.16
N PHE A 14 7.35 7.67 -2.24
CA PHE A 14 7.10 6.85 -3.44
C PHE A 14 6.86 7.72 -4.67
N ARG A 15 6.05 8.78 -4.56
CA ARG A 15 5.80 9.71 -5.67
C ARG A 15 7.08 10.42 -6.14
N ALA A 16 7.96 10.77 -5.23
CA ALA A 16 9.20 11.50 -5.54
C ALA A 16 10.30 10.60 -6.14
N THR A 17 10.33 9.32 -5.77
CA THR A 17 11.49 8.45 -6.05
C THR A 17 11.20 7.31 -7.01
N SER A 18 9.95 6.85 -7.10
CA SER A 18 9.60 5.72 -7.96
C SER A 18 9.30 6.12 -9.40
N GLY A 19 9.42 5.14 -10.31
CA GLY A 19 9.03 5.32 -11.70
C GLY A 19 7.54 5.08 -11.99
N LEU A 20 6.89 4.16 -11.28
CA LEU A 20 5.53 3.71 -11.63
C LEU A 20 4.45 4.61 -11.02
N GLU A 21 4.51 4.80 -9.70
CA GLU A 21 3.53 5.52 -8.89
C GLU A 21 3.22 6.94 -9.39
N PRO A 22 4.20 7.81 -9.68
CA PRO A 22 3.89 9.15 -10.18
C PRO A 22 3.33 9.16 -11.61
N ARG A 23 3.42 8.07 -12.36
CA ARG A 23 2.83 7.97 -13.71
C ARG A 23 1.41 7.38 -13.68
N LEU A 24 1.20 6.36 -12.85
CA LEU A 24 -0.04 5.60 -12.85
C LEU A 24 -0.99 5.97 -11.69
N LEU A 25 -0.49 6.48 -10.57
CA LEU A 25 -1.26 6.65 -9.33
C LEU A 25 -1.09 8.05 -8.72
N ASN A 26 -0.68 9.05 -9.50
CA ASN A 26 -0.34 10.38 -8.98
C ASN A 26 -1.50 11.10 -8.28
N ASN A 27 -2.75 10.81 -8.68
CA ASN A 27 -3.97 11.37 -8.09
C ASN A 27 -4.58 10.47 -6.99
N LEU A 28 -3.91 9.39 -6.60
CA LEU A 28 -4.31 8.53 -5.49
C LEU A 28 -4.22 9.30 -4.16
N ARG A 29 -5.28 9.19 -3.35
CA ARG A 29 -5.38 9.89 -2.06
C ARG A 29 -5.46 8.91 -0.91
N VAL A 30 -4.57 9.07 0.07
CA VAL A 30 -4.68 8.40 1.37
C VAL A 30 -5.65 9.17 2.26
N THR A 31 -6.84 8.62 2.48
CA THR A 31 -7.93 9.32 3.20
C THR A 31 -7.94 9.04 4.69
N ALA A 32 -7.55 7.85 5.11
CA ALA A 32 -7.42 7.48 6.52
C ALA A 32 -6.33 6.44 6.73
N ALA A 33 -5.71 6.44 7.91
CA ALA A 33 -4.80 5.38 8.32
C ALA A 33 -4.79 5.21 9.83
N ARG A 34 -4.70 3.95 10.26
CA ARG A 34 -4.44 3.50 11.62
C ARG A 34 -3.51 2.28 11.56
N PRO A 35 -2.89 1.83 12.67
CA PRO A 35 -1.94 0.73 12.62
C PRO A 35 -2.52 -0.54 11.96
N GLY A 36 -1.96 -0.91 10.81
CA GLY A 36 -2.35 -2.06 9.99
C GLY A 36 -3.58 -1.87 9.09
N VAL A 37 -4.16 -0.65 9.00
CA VAL A 37 -5.29 -0.35 8.12
C VAL A 37 -5.13 1.00 7.44
N VAL A 38 -5.29 1.03 6.12
CA VAL A 38 -5.17 2.25 5.31
C VAL A 38 -6.29 2.32 4.29
N ASN A 39 -6.86 3.50 4.13
CA ASN A 39 -7.92 3.78 3.16
C ASN A 39 -7.39 4.66 2.04
N PHE A 40 -7.75 4.31 0.82
CA PHE A 40 -7.37 5.02 -0.40
C PHE A 40 -8.58 5.33 -1.28
N GLU A 41 -8.44 6.39 -2.06
CA GLU A 41 -9.36 6.74 -3.13
C GLU A 41 -8.58 7.07 -4.40
N LEU A 42 -9.11 6.65 -5.55
CA LEU A 42 -8.57 6.97 -6.86
C LEU A 42 -9.73 7.39 -7.78
N ASP A 43 -9.65 8.59 -8.35
CA ASP A 43 -10.54 8.97 -9.44
C ASP A 43 -10.02 8.35 -10.74
N ILE A 44 -10.89 7.65 -11.46
CA ILE A 44 -10.50 6.89 -12.65
C ILE A 44 -10.30 7.86 -13.82
N GLN A 45 -9.09 7.86 -14.36
CA GLN A 45 -8.66 8.66 -15.50
C GLN A 45 -8.25 7.73 -16.66
N LYS A 46 -7.94 8.29 -17.84
CA LYS A 46 -7.77 7.51 -19.06
C LYS A 46 -6.61 6.51 -18.95
N GLU A 47 -5.51 6.93 -18.33
CA GLU A 47 -4.33 6.15 -18.01
C GLU A 47 -4.62 4.93 -17.11
N HIS A 48 -5.71 4.94 -16.34
CA HIS A 48 -6.10 3.82 -15.49
C HIS A 48 -6.89 2.74 -16.23
N THR A 49 -7.29 2.98 -17.49
CA THR A 49 -8.25 2.13 -18.21
C THR A 49 -7.60 1.11 -19.15
N ASN A 50 -8.32 0.04 -19.46
CA ASN A 50 -7.95 -0.93 -20.48
C ASN A 50 -8.60 -0.61 -21.84
N ARG A 51 -8.38 -1.49 -22.83
CA ARG A 51 -8.95 -1.36 -24.18
C ARG A 51 -10.49 -1.35 -24.24
N LEU A 52 -11.17 -1.75 -23.17
CA LEU A 52 -12.63 -1.71 -23.03
C LEU A 52 -13.12 -0.42 -22.35
N ASN A 53 -12.22 0.55 -22.09
CA ASN A 53 -12.50 1.81 -21.39
C ASN A 53 -13.03 1.67 -19.96
N ILE A 54 -12.76 0.53 -19.32
CA ILE A 54 -13.01 0.29 -17.89
C ILE A 54 -11.68 0.20 -17.13
N LEU A 55 -11.73 0.21 -15.80
CA LEU A 55 -10.54 0.11 -14.95
C LEU A 55 -9.67 -1.09 -15.32
N HIS A 56 -8.39 -0.82 -15.60
CA HIS A 56 -7.43 -1.85 -15.97
C HIS A 56 -7.10 -2.71 -14.74
N GLY A 57 -7.11 -4.04 -14.90
CA GLY A 57 -6.74 -4.95 -13.80
C GLY A 57 -5.33 -4.68 -13.26
N GLY A 58 -4.39 -4.35 -14.16
CA GLY A 58 -3.05 -3.86 -13.80
C GLY A 58 -3.05 -2.59 -12.92
N THR A 59 -3.99 -1.66 -13.07
CA THR A 59 -4.11 -0.50 -12.15
C THR A 59 -4.48 -0.98 -10.75
N ILE A 60 -5.45 -1.90 -10.65
CA ILE A 60 -5.85 -2.51 -9.38
C ILE A 60 -4.67 -3.27 -8.76
N ALA A 61 -3.93 -4.05 -9.54
CA ALA A 61 -2.74 -4.78 -9.07
C ALA A 61 -1.64 -3.84 -8.56
N SER A 62 -1.36 -2.74 -9.25
CA SER A 62 -0.44 -1.71 -8.78
C SER A 62 -0.92 -1.07 -7.47
N MET A 63 -2.22 -0.84 -7.33
CA MET A 63 -2.79 -0.37 -6.05
C MET A 63 -2.65 -1.42 -4.94
N VAL A 64 -2.77 -2.72 -5.24
CA VAL A 64 -2.52 -3.81 -4.27
C VAL A 64 -1.08 -3.75 -3.75
N ASP A 65 -0.10 -3.63 -4.64
CA ASP A 65 1.33 -3.59 -4.28
C ASP A 65 1.70 -2.33 -3.47
N LEU A 66 1.30 -1.15 -3.95
CA LEU A 66 1.51 0.11 -3.25
C LEU A 66 0.84 0.10 -1.87
N GLY A 67 -0.43 -0.29 -1.82
CA GLY A 67 -1.17 -0.22 -0.57
C GLY A 67 -0.74 -1.26 0.45
N GLY A 68 -0.18 -2.40 0.04
CA GLY A 68 0.48 -3.33 0.95
C GLY A 68 1.73 -2.71 1.59
N SER A 69 2.50 -1.95 0.81
CA SER A 69 3.62 -1.13 1.32
C SER A 69 3.14 -0.10 2.34
N LEU A 70 2.09 0.66 2.01
CA LEU A 70 1.55 1.70 2.89
C LEU A 70 0.85 1.11 4.14
N ALA A 71 0.30 -0.11 4.05
CA ALA A 71 -0.21 -0.83 5.21
C ALA A 71 0.91 -1.23 6.18
N VAL A 72 2.09 -1.60 5.69
CA VAL A 72 3.29 -1.77 6.54
C VAL A 72 3.69 -0.42 7.15
N ALA A 73 3.72 0.65 6.35
CA ALA A 73 4.04 2.00 6.82
C ALA A 73 3.10 2.51 7.91
N SER A 74 1.83 2.11 7.91
CA SER A 74 0.86 2.51 8.94
C SER A 74 1.25 2.08 10.37
N ARG A 75 2.23 1.18 10.50
CA ARG A 75 2.84 0.73 11.77
C ARG A 75 4.14 1.46 12.12
N GLY A 76 4.53 2.46 11.35
CA GLY A 76 5.67 3.33 11.65
C GLY A 76 6.97 2.91 10.98
N LEU A 77 6.91 2.03 9.98
CA LEU A 77 8.06 1.58 9.20
C LEU A 77 8.13 2.37 7.89
N PHE A 78 9.17 3.18 7.71
CA PHE A 78 9.37 3.96 6.48
C PHE A 78 9.77 3.03 5.32
N SER A 79 10.69 2.11 5.57
CA SER A 79 11.02 1.04 4.63
C SER A 79 10.05 -0.13 4.80
N THR A 80 9.38 -0.48 3.71
CA THR A 80 8.19 -1.36 3.73
C THR A 80 8.49 -2.80 3.29
N GLY A 81 9.78 -3.15 3.18
CA GLY A 81 10.24 -4.46 2.71
C GLY A 81 9.97 -4.70 1.22
N VAL A 82 10.18 -5.94 0.79
CA VAL A 82 10.06 -6.37 -0.61
C VAL A 82 8.87 -7.30 -0.81
N SER A 83 8.20 -7.17 -1.94
CA SER A 83 7.07 -8.02 -2.34
C SER A 83 7.56 -9.45 -2.61
N THR A 84 6.87 -10.44 -2.05
CA THR A 84 7.17 -11.87 -2.24
C THR A 84 6.05 -12.62 -2.94
N ASP A 85 4.81 -12.21 -2.70
CA ASP A 85 3.63 -12.75 -3.36
C ASP A 85 2.55 -11.66 -3.44
N LEU A 86 1.79 -11.66 -4.53
CA LEU A 86 0.66 -10.77 -4.74
C LEU A 86 -0.43 -11.51 -5.51
N ASN A 87 -1.67 -11.42 -5.04
CA ASN A 87 -2.84 -11.89 -5.79
C ASN A 87 -3.94 -10.83 -5.87
N VAL A 88 -4.73 -10.92 -6.95
CA VAL A 88 -5.91 -10.10 -7.16
C VAL A 88 -7.02 -10.97 -7.73
N THR A 89 -8.20 -10.88 -7.13
CA THR A 89 -9.46 -11.44 -7.63
C THR A 89 -10.34 -10.30 -8.13
N TYR A 90 -10.69 -10.33 -9.42
CA TYR A 90 -11.55 -9.34 -10.07
C TYR A 90 -12.99 -9.83 -10.06
N LEU A 91 -13.91 -9.04 -9.50
CA LEU A 91 -15.32 -9.42 -9.33
C LEU A 91 -16.25 -8.58 -10.21
N ASN A 92 -15.86 -7.35 -10.54
CA ASN A 92 -16.61 -6.45 -11.41
C ASN A 92 -15.66 -5.53 -12.20
N SER A 93 -16.17 -4.75 -13.15
CA SER A 93 -15.41 -3.88 -14.06
C SER A 93 -14.57 -2.80 -13.39
N GLY A 94 -14.90 -2.45 -12.14
CA GLY A 94 -14.21 -1.44 -11.36
C GLY A 94 -14.46 0.01 -11.75
N GLY A 95 -15.38 0.24 -12.68
CA GLY A 95 -15.77 1.57 -13.12
C GLY A 95 -15.08 2.01 -14.41
N LYS A 96 -15.44 3.20 -14.85
CA LYS A 96 -14.95 3.88 -16.05
C LYS A 96 -14.41 5.26 -15.70
N VAL A 97 -13.88 5.97 -16.69
CA VAL A 97 -13.40 7.35 -16.50
C VAL A 97 -14.51 8.21 -15.88
N GLY A 98 -14.14 8.99 -14.86
CA GLY A 98 -15.07 9.83 -14.08
C GLY A 98 -15.65 9.15 -12.84
N ASP A 99 -15.60 7.83 -12.75
CA ASP A 99 -15.95 7.12 -11.53
C ASP A 99 -14.81 7.21 -10.49
N ARG A 100 -15.10 6.77 -9.27
CA ARG A 100 -14.13 6.65 -8.18
C ARG A 100 -14.07 5.23 -7.67
N ILE A 101 -12.86 4.73 -7.41
CA ILE A 101 -12.65 3.46 -6.71
C ILE A 101 -12.10 3.72 -5.31
N LEU A 102 -12.68 3.04 -4.33
CA LEU A 102 -12.29 3.09 -2.92
C LEU A 102 -11.56 1.80 -2.56
N ALA A 103 -10.57 1.90 -1.69
CA ALA A 103 -9.74 0.77 -1.29
C ALA A 103 -9.48 0.80 0.22
N VAL A 104 -9.65 -0.34 0.88
CA VAL A 104 -9.33 -0.52 2.30
C VAL A 104 -8.39 -1.69 2.47
N PHE A 105 -7.19 -1.41 2.99
CA PHE A 105 -6.23 -2.41 3.39
C PHE A 105 -6.38 -2.79 4.85
N GLY A 106 -6.21 -4.07 5.16
CA GLY A 106 -6.15 -4.58 6.51
C GLY A 106 -5.12 -5.69 6.67
N LYS A 107 -4.78 -5.99 7.92
CA LYS A 107 -3.86 -7.07 8.28
C LYS A 107 -4.61 -8.33 8.70
N THR A 108 -4.12 -9.47 8.22
CA THR A 108 -4.19 -10.79 8.89
C THR A 108 -2.76 -11.20 9.28
N LEU A 109 -2.56 -12.10 10.25
CA LEU A 109 -1.31 -12.23 11.04
C LEU A 109 0.04 -12.12 10.27
N ALA A 110 0.13 -12.56 9.00
CA ALA A 110 1.35 -12.54 8.19
C ALA A 110 1.24 -11.87 6.78
N PHE A 111 0.09 -11.29 6.41
CA PHE A 111 -0.15 -10.75 5.06
C PHE A 111 -1.16 -9.59 5.08
N THR A 112 -1.13 -8.75 4.06
CA THR A 112 -2.11 -7.65 3.90
C THR A 112 -3.19 -8.07 2.92
N ASN A 113 -4.44 -7.75 3.25
CA ASN A 113 -5.58 -7.94 2.35
C ASN A 113 -6.15 -6.58 1.98
N ILE A 114 -6.62 -6.45 0.75
CA ILE A 114 -7.34 -5.28 0.27
C ILE A 114 -8.73 -5.67 -0.24
N LYS A 115 -9.70 -4.82 0.07
CA LYS A 115 -11.01 -4.78 -0.59
C LYS A 115 -11.16 -3.49 -1.38
N PHE A 116 -11.52 -3.61 -2.64
CA PHE A 116 -11.90 -2.47 -3.48
C PHE A 116 -13.42 -2.40 -3.60
N THR A 117 -13.97 -1.19 -3.51
CA THR A 117 -15.40 -0.92 -3.70
C THR A 117 -15.64 0.27 -4.61
N ASP A 118 -16.80 0.28 -5.26
CA ASP A 118 -17.35 1.50 -5.86
C ASP A 118 -17.88 2.44 -4.74
N PRO A 119 -18.33 3.66 -5.08
CA PRO A 119 -18.90 4.60 -4.11
C PRO A 119 -20.23 4.12 -3.49
N ASN A 120 -20.91 3.17 -4.12
CA ASN A 120 -22.15 2.57 -3.63
C ASN A 120 -21.89 1.40 -2.66
N GLY A 121 -20.62 1.02 -2.45
CA GLY A 121 -20.21 -0.06 -1.57
C GLY A 121 -20.15 -1.45 -2.23
N HIS A 122 -20.38 -1.57 -3.54
CA HIS A 122 -20.25 -2.84 -4.24
C HIS A 122 -18.80 -3.25 -4.35
N VAL A 123 -18.51 -4.52 -4.07
CA VAL A 123 -17.14 -5.04 -4.14
C VAL A 123 -16.73 -5.22 -5.60
N VAL A 124 -15.66 -4.54 -5.98
CA VAL A 124 -15.09 -4.56 -7.35
C VAL A 124 -14.02 -5.63 -7.47
N ALA A 125 -13.13 -5.69 -6.48
CA ALA A 125 -12.00 -6.60 -6.46
C ALA A 125 -11.55 -6.85 -5.02
N ARG A 126 -10.81 -7.93 -4.84
CA ARG A 126 -10.08 -8.25 -3.61
C ARG A 126 -8.65 -8.58 -3.98
N GLY A 127 -7.73 -8.41 -3.05
CA GLY A 127 -6.37 -8.87 -3.25
C GLY A 127 -5.66 -9.13 -1.93
N SER A 128 -4.51 -9.76 -2.02
CA SER A 128 -3.58 -9.84 -0.91
C SER A 128 -2.16 -9.60 -1.37
N HIS A 129 -1.34 -9.13 -0.44
CA HIS A 129 0.05 -8.84 -0.68
C HIS A 129 0.89 -9.31 0.50
N THR A 130 1.87 -10.15 0.20
CA THR A 130 2.83 -10.71 1.16
C THR A 130 4.17 -10.04 0.93
N LYS A 131 4.67 -9.36 1.95
CA LYS A 131 5.97 -8.70 1.92
C LYS A 131 6.91 -9.35 2.93
N TYR A 132 8.16 -9.54 2.51
CA TYR A 132 9.22 -9.90 3.43
C TYR A 132 9.76 -8.63 4.10
N VAL A 133 9.59 -8.55 5.41
CA VAL A 133 10.05 -7.46 6.27
C VAL A 133 10.94 -8.09 7.34
N THR A 134 12.25 -8.03 7.18
CA THR A 134 13.18 -8.61 8.16
C THR A 134 13.39 -7.65 9.32
N TYR A 135 13.40 -8.19 10.53
CA TYR A 135 14.03 -7.56 11.69
C TYR A 135 15.55 -7.76 11.60
N PRO A 136 16.38 -6.91 12.23
CA PRO A 136 17.79 -7.22 12.39
C PRO A 136 17.91 -8.45 13.30
N ILE A 137 18.11 -9.62 12.70
CA ILE A 137 18.67 -10.78 13.40
C ILE A 137 20.17 -10.50 13.49
N SER A 138 20.74 -10.62 14.68
CA SER A 138 22.14 -10.34 15.00
C SER A 138 23.13 -10.80 13.91
N GLU A 139 23.97 -9.86 13.47
CA GLU A 139 25.31 -9.96 12.87
C GLU A 139 25.71 -11.06 11.88
N ASN A 140 24.81 -11.85 11.30
CA ASN A 140 25.19 -12.73 10.18
C ASN A 140 24.75 -12.18 8.82
N LYS A 141 25.77 -11.97 7.96
CA LYS A 141 25.71 -11.28 6.66
C LYS A 141 24.52 -11.78 5.81
N PRO A 142 23.58 -10.89 5.40
CA PRO A 142 22.52 -11.29 4.50
C PRO A 142 23.08 -11.56 3.09
N LEU A 143 22.47 -12.51 2.36
CA LEU A 143 22.67 -12.65 0.90
C LEU A 143 22.55 -11.28 0.23
N MET A 144 23.31 -11.02 -0.83
CA MET A 144 23.34 -9.71 -1.51
C MET A 144 21.96 -9.18 -1.93
N SER A 145 20.99 -10.06 -2.21
CA SER A 145 19.59 -9.71 -2.51
C SER A 145 18.76 -9.22 -1.31
N LEU A 146 19.28 -9.34 -0.09
CA LEU A 146 18.60 -9.01 1.18
C LEU A 146 19.17 -7.75 1.86
N ARG A 147 20.14 -7.06 1.25
CA ARG A 147 20.71 -5.80 1.78
C ARG A 147 19.65 -4.70 1.93
N TYR A 148 18.69 -4.61 1.00
CA TYR A 148 17.61 -3.62 1.05
C TYR A 148 16.60 -3.89 2.19
N VAL A 149 16.39 -5.16 2.53
CA VAL A 149 15.39 -5.54 3.54
C VAL A 149 15.94 -5.37 4.96
N THR A 150 17.22 -5.70 5.17
CA THR A 150 17.89 -5.69 6.49
C THR A 150 18.05 -4.33 7.15
N GLN A 151 17.78 -3.25 6.42
CA GLN A 151 17.87 -1.88 6.94
C GLN A 151 16.52 -1.28 7.30
N ALA A 152 15.40 -1.97 7.02
CA ALA A 152 14.08 -1.36 7.14
C ALA A 152 13.75 -0.85 8.56
N TRP A 153 14.22 -1.56 9.59
CA TRP A 153 14.09 -1.17 10.99
C TRP A 153 15.08 -0.10 11.44
N LYS A 154 16.25 -0.02 10.79
CA LYS A 154 17.29 0.97 11.09
C LYS A 154 17.03 2.30 10.39
N ASP A 155 15.94 2.41 9.62
CA ASP A 155 15.58 3.65 8.96
C ASP A 155 15.35 4.75 10.01
N PRO A 156 16.12 5.85 9.96
CA PRO A 156 16.01 6.92 10.95
C PRO A 156 14.65 7.64 10.89
N ASN A 157 13.88 7.46 9.82
CA ASN A 157 12.54 8.03 9.68
C ASN A 157 11.45 7.16 10.34
N ASN A 158 11.79 6.01 10.90
CA ASN A 158 10.80 5.15 11.57
C ASN A 158 10.19 5.83 12.80
N ILE A 159 8.88 5.64 13.00
CA ILE A 159 8.12 6.20 14.13
C ILE A 159 7.38 5.10 14.94
N VAL A 160 7.88 3.86 14.90
CA VAL A 160 7.23 2.69 15.52
C VAL A 160 6.92 2.93 17.00
N GLU A 161 7.87 3.49 17.75
CA GLU A 161 7.69 3.80 19.17
C GLU A 161 6.60 4.86 19.43
N GLU A 162 6.55 5.91 18.60
CA GLU A 162 5.51 6.95 18.68
C GLU A 162 4.12 6.34 18.45
N ILE A 163 3.99 5.49 17.43
CA ILE A 163 2.72 4.82 17.12
C ILE A 163 2.29 3.87 18.24
N ASN A 164 3.22 3.16 18.87
CA ASN A 164 2.89 2.25 19.98
C ASN A 164 2.44 3.02 21.22
N LYS A 165 3.10 4.13 21.59
CA LYS A 165 2.70 4.97 22.74
C LYS A 165 1.28 5.53 22.62
N LEU A 166 0.81 5.78 21.40
CA LEU A 166 -0.55 6.26 21.11
C LEU A 166 -1.61 5.15 21.15
N ARG A 167 -1.21 3.88 21.26
CA ARG A 167 -2.13 2.72 21.31
C ARG A 167 -2.49 2.33 22.74
N ASP A 168 -1.62 2.69 23.69
CA ASP A 168 -1.76 2.41 25.12
C ASP A 168 -2.42 3.58 25.89
N GLN A 169 -2.95 4.57 25.16
CA GLN A 169 -3.77 5.70 25.65
C GLN A 169 -5.18 5.59 25.04
#